data_AF-A0A453DF66-F1
#
_entry.id   AF-A0A453DF66-F1
#
_cell.length_a   1.000
_cell.length_b   1.000
_cell.length_c   1.000
_cell.angle_alpha   90.00
_cell.angle_beta   90.00
_cell.angle_gamma   90.00
#
_symmetry.space_group_name_H-M   'P 1'
#
loop_
_entity.id
_entity.type
_entity.pdbx_description
1 polymer ?
#
loop_
_entity_poly.entity_id
_entity_poly.type
_entity_poly.pdbx_seq_one_letter_code
_entity_poly.pdbx_strand_id
1 'polypeptide(L)'
;MKRALNLFYGAAFAHGAISALWMTAQAGANTWIEVIVSDQHGFSPKVIRAYLRKTKDMCLKNKTSATSWNLITYGAGLLDSSLPEEYAAGGRVLTMLIDKDVPLQVRRLLIRSPRQRIQKLIGTLAWRSPADQEMIWLAARIVEHLASDLNLAHFPGALECISSLLNHKILHLPFVPGQREDGEGIDKDLLLPGLRILENLAHDTTNCTLIYNSKGLLSKIVAPVSSNEFVEDIKSSDN
;
A
#
# COMPACT_ATOMS: atom_id res chain seq x y z
N MET A 1 9.93 -29.13 56.42
CA MET A 1 9.30 -29.10 55.08
C MET A 1 8.14 -28.10 54.94
N LYS A 2 7.13 -28.05 55.83
CA LYS A 2 5.95 -27.15 55.70
C LYS A 2 6.27 -25.66 55.47
N ARG A 3 7.23 -25.07 56.21
CA ARG A 3 7.60 -23.65 56.04
C ARG A 3 8.19 -23.34 54.66
N ALA A 4 9.09 -24.18 54.16
CA ALA A 4 9.70 -24.01 52.84
C ALA A 4 8.66 -24.15 51.72
N LEU A 5 7.72 -25.09 51.87
CA LEU A 5 6.61 -25.29 50.93
C LEU A 5 5.68 -24.07 50.89
N ASN A 6 5.33 -23.49 52.05
CA ASN A 6 4.50 -22.29 52.12
C ASN A 6 5.20 -21.07 51.48
N LEU A 7 6.52 -20.93 51.69
CA LEU A 7 7.31 -19.87 51.04
C LEU A 7 7.36 -20.05 49.52
N PHE A 8 7.52 -21.29 49.04
CA PHE A 8 7.50 -21.61 47.61
C PHE A 8 6.14 -21.28 46.97
N TYR A 9 5.03 -21.69 47.58
CA TYR A 9 3.69 -21.36 47.06
C TYR A 9 3.40 -19.86 47.10
N GLY A 10 3.81 -19.16 48.16
CA GLY A 10 3.70 -17.71 48.24
C GLY A 10 4.47 -17.01 47.12
N ALA A 11 5.71 -17.44 46.86
CA ALA A 11 6.54 -16.91 45.77
C ALA A 11 5.95 -17.23 44.38
N ALA A 12 5.49 -18.46 44.16
CA ALA A 12 4.87 -18.87 42.89
C ALA A 12 3.57 -18.09 42.62
N PHE A 13 2.75 -17.88 43.64
CA PHE A 13 1.53 -17.07 43.55
C PHE A 13 1.85 -15.60 43.26
N ALA A 14 2.81 -15.00 43.98
CA ALA A 14 3.24 -13.63 43.74
C ALA A 14 3.82 -13.46 42.33
N HIS A 15 4.65 -14.41 41.86
CA HIS A 15 5.19 -14.41 40.50
C HIS A 15 4.08 -14.53 39.45
N GLY A 16 3.07 -15.37 39.68
CA GLY A 16 1.89 -15.48 38.83
C GLY A 16 1.08 -14.19 38.77
N ALA A 17 0.83 -13.55 39.92
CA ALA A 17 0.12 -12.28 40.00
C ALA A 17 0.86 -11.13 39.31
N ILE A 18 2.17 -11.01 39.54
CA ILE A 18 3.02 -10.02 38.86
C ILE A 18 3.03 -10.26 37.35
N SER A 19 3.15 -11.52 36.92
CA SER A 19 3.12 -11.86 35.50
C SER A 19 1.77 -11.52 34.86
N ALA A 20 0.66 -11.79 35.55
CA ALA A 20 -0.68 -11.43 35.08
C ALA A 20 -0.85 -9.90 34.97
N LEU A 21 -0.43 -9.13 35.97
CA LEU A 21 -0.45 -7.67 35.94
C LEU A 21 0.42 -7.09 34.82
N TRP A 22 1.60 -7.65 34.60
CA TRP A 22 2.47 -7.26 33.49
C TRP A 22 1.80 -7.51 32.14
N MET A 23 1.18 -8.68 31.97
CA MET A 23 0.47 -9.03 30.74
C MET A 23 -0.72 -8.12 30.46
N THR A 24 -1.51 -7.74 31.48
CA THR A 24 -2.64 -6.82 31.32
C THR A 24 -2.17 -5.40 31.02
N ALA A 25 -1.13 -4.91 31.70
CA ALA A 25 -0.52 -3.61 31.42
C ALA A 25 0.03 -3.55 29.99
N GLN A 26 0.73 -4.60 29.55
CA GLN A 26 1.25 -4.70 28.19
C GLN A 26 0.14 -4.79 27.13
N ALA A 27 -0.99 -5.45 27.44
CA ALA A 27 -2.14 -5.48 26.55
C ALA A 27 -2.73 -4.07 26.38
N GLY A 28 -2.97 -3.36 27.49
CA GLY A 28 -3.46 -1.98 27.48
C GLY A 28 -2.54 -1.02 26.73
N ALA A 29 -1.23 -1.10 26.98
CA ALA A 29 -0.23 -0.28 26.29
C ALA A 29 -0.22 -0.55 24.77
N ASN A 30 -0.34 -1.81 24.32
CA ASN A 30 -0.41 -2.09 22.89
C ASN A 30 -1.69 -1.50 22.27
N THR A 31 -2.83 -1.61 22.94
CA THR A 31 -4.10 -1.04 22.45
C THR A 31 -4.00 0.48 22.34
N TRP A 32 -3.35 1.15 23.28
CA TRP A 32 -3.05 2.57 23.20
C TRP A 32 -2.15 2.92 22.01
N ILE A 33 -1.05 2.19 21.81
CA ILE A 33 -0.16 2.38 20.65
C ILE A 33 -0.91 2.14 19.33
N GLU A 34 -1.75 1.10 19.27
CA GLU A 34 -2.59 0.81 18.10
C GLU A 34 -3.46 2.00 17.73
N VAL A 35 -4.15 2.62 18.71
CA VAL A 35 -5.03 3.77 18.49
C VAL A 35 -4.23 5.00 18.07
N ILE A 36 -3.15 5.34 18.79
CA ILE A 36 -2.33 6.53 18.50
C ILE A 36 -1.70 6.43 17.11
N VAL A 37 -1.09 5.29 16.78
CA VAL A 37 -0.43 5.10 15.47
C VAL A 37 -1.48 5.03 14.36
N SER A 38 -2.64 4.43 14.63
CA SER A 38 -3.77 4.42 13.69
C SER A 38 -4.28 5.83 13.40
N ASP A 39 -4.48 6.65 14.41
CA ASP A 39 -5.02 8.02 14.30
C ASP A 39 -4.01 8.96 13.62
N GLN A 40 -2.76 8.96 14.08
CA GLN A 40 -1.72 9.85 13.58
C GLN A 40 -1.31 9.56 12.13
N HIS A 41 -1.34 8.29 11.73
CA HIS A 41 -0.78 7.86 10.45
C HIS A 41 -1.82 7.25 9.49
N GLY A 42 -3.07 7.09 9.92
CA GLY A 42 -4.17 6.55 9.09
C GLY A 42 -4.12 5.04 8.90
N PHE A 43 -3.38 4.30 9.75
CA PHE A 43 -3.37 2.83 9.67
C PHE A 43 -4.68 2.25 10.16
N SER A 44 -5.11 1.12 9.59
CA SER A 44 -6.13 0.30 10.26
C SER A 44 -5.55 -0.23 11.58
N PRO A 45 -6.26 -0.09 12.73
CA PRO A 45 -5.80 -0.65 14.01
C PRO A 45 -5.47 -2.15 13.91
N LYS A 46 -6.18 -2.87 13.03
CA LYS A 46 -5.94 -4.30 12.76
C LYS A 46 -4.54 -4.55 12.19
N VAL A 47 -4.06 -3.67 11.31
CA VAL A 47 -2.76 -3.79 10.64
C VAL A 47 -1.62 -3.54 11.63
N ILE A 48 -1.73 -2.50 12.45
CA ILE A 48 -0.76 -2.21 13.51
C ILE A 48 -0.74 -3.34 14.54
N ARG A 49 -1.91 -3.83 14.96
CA ARG A 49 -2.01 -4.99 15.86
C ARG A 49 -1.31 -6.22 15.27
N ALA A 50 -1.56 -6.52 14.00
CA ALA A 50 -0.95 -7.65 13.32
C ALA A 50 0.58 -7.49 13.20
N TYR A 51 1.06 -6.30 12.87
CA TYR A 51 2.49 -5.96 12.87
C TYR A 51 3.12 -6.16 14.25
N LEU A 52 2.55 -5.57 15.31
CA LEU A 52 3.05 -5.68 16.68
C LEU A 52 3.05 -7.13 17.17
N ARG A 53 1.98 -7.88 16.89
CA ARG A 53 1.90 -9.31 17.25
C ARG A 53 2.99 -10.12 16.55
N LYS A 54 3.17 -9.92 15.23
CA LYS A 54 4.20 -10.63 14.46
C LYS A 54 5.62 -10.23 14.89
N THR A 55 5.83 -8.96 15.24
CA THR A 55 7.08 -8.47 15.81
C THR A 55 7.40 -9.17 17.13
N LYS A 56 6.43 -9.26 18.05
CA LYS A 56 6.59 -9.98 19.32
C LYS A 56 6.92 -11.46 19.11
N ASP A 57 6.22 -12.11 18.19
CA ASP A 57 6.47 -13.51 17.85
C ASP A 57 7.90 -13.73 17.33
N MET A 58 8.38 -12.86 16.44
CA MET A 58 9.76 -12.93 15.94
C MET A 58 10.80 -12.66 17.03
N CYS A 59 10.58 -11.68 17.91
CA CYS A 59 11.48 -11.42 19.03
C CYS A 59 11.60 -12.62 19.99
N LEU A 60 10.51 -13.35 20.21
CA LEU A 60 10.49 -14.53 21.08
C LEU A 60 11.12 -15.76 20.42
N LYS A 61 10.90 -15.95 19.11
CA LYS A 61 11.31 -17.18 18.41
C LYS A 61 12.68 -17.10 17.74
N ASN A 62 13.10 -15.93 17.24
CA ASN A 62 14.27 -15.84 16.38
C ASN A 62 14.95 -14.46 16.42
N LYS A 63 15.85 -14.27 17.40
CA LYS A 63 16.49 -12.97 17.69
C LYS A 63 17.31 -12.41 16.52
N THR A 64 17.83 -13.26 15.62
CA THR A 64 18.66 -12.85 14.47
C THR A 64 17.85 -12.37 13.26
N SER A 65 16.62 -12.87 13.06
CA SER A 65 15.71 -12.44 11.98
C SER A 65 15.11 -11.06 12.17
N ALA A 66 15.27 -10.45 13.35
CA ALA A 66 14.74 -9.12 13.64
C ALA A 66 15.47 -7.98 12.90
N THR A 67 16.68 -8.23 12.40
CA THR A 67 17.58 -7.19 11.87
C THR A 67 17.02 -6.48 10.62
N SER A 68 16.28 -7.19 9.77
CA SER A 68 15.65 -6.60 8.58
C SER A 68 14.16 -6.30 8.76
N TRP A 69 13.56 -6.70 9.90
CA TRP A 69 12.13 -6.56 10.13
C TRP A 69 11.74 -5.13 10.50
N ASN A 70 10.88 -4.54 9.68
CA ASN A 70 10.28 -3.24 9.92
C ASN A 70 8.93 -3.14 9.17
N LEU A 71 8.28 -1.99 9.29
CA LEU A 71 6.98 -1.74 8.68
C LEU A 71 7.01 -1.82 7.14
N ILE A 72 8.13 -1.48 6.50
CA ILE A 72 8.32 -1.62 5.05
C ILE A 72 8.35 -3.10 4.66
N THR A 73 9.16 -3.93 5.33
CA THR A 73 9.20 -5.39 5.04
C THR A 73 7.86 -6.06 5.32
N TYR A 74 7.13 -5.59 6.34
CA TYR A 74 5.81 -6.10 6.64
C TYR A 74 4.82 -5.76 5.53
N GLY A 75 4.71 -4.48 5.14
CA GLY A 75 3.84 -4.04 4.06
C GLY A 75 4.17 -4.73 2.73
N ALA A 76 5.46 -4.86 2.40
CA ALA A 76 5.91 -5.58 1.21
C ALA A 76 5.54 -7.06 1.25
N GLY A 77 5.63 -7.72 2.40
CA GLY A 77 5.21 -9.12 2.55
C GLY A 77 3.69 -9.31 2.44
N LEU A 78 2.89 -8.32 2.85
CA LEU A 78 1.44 -8.35 2.70
C LEU A 78 0.99 -8.27 1.23
N LEU A 79 1.77 -7.63 0.35
CA LEU A 79 1.48 -7.60 -1.10
C LEU A 79 1.51 -9.01 -1.74
N ASP A 80 2.15 -9.98 -1.11
CA ASP A 80 2.17 -11.36 -1.59
C ASP A 80 0.86 -12.11 -1.28
N SER A 81 0.04 -11.61 -0.34
CA SER A 81 -1.20 -12.27 0.11
C SER A 81 -2.28 -12.35 -0.97
N SER A 82 -3.01 -13.46 -1.01
CA SER A 82 -4.21 -13.63 -1.84
C SER A 82 -5.47 -13.04 -1.20
N LEU A 83 -5.43 -12.69 0.09
CA LEU A 83 -6.55 -12.09 0.80
C LEU A 83 -6.62 -10.58 0.47
N PRO A 84 -7.74 -10.08 -0.09
CA PRO A 84 -7.85 -8.68 -0.49
C PRO A 84 -7.57 -7.67 0.63
N GLU A 85 -8.04 -7.94 1.84
CA GLU A 85 -7.81 -7.07 3.01
C GLU A 85 -6.32 -7.00 3.40
N GLU A 86 -5.61 -8.13 3.34
CA GLU A 86 -4.16 -8.13 3.63
C GLU A 86 -3.39 -7.41 2.53
N TYR A 87 -3.74 -7.65 1.27
CA TYR A 87 -3.14 -6.96 0.14
C TYR A 87 -3.35 -5.44 0.23
N ALA A 88 -4.60 -5.00 0.48
CA ALA A 88 -4.94 -3.59 0.67
C ALA A 88 -4.20 -3.00 1.88
N ALA A 89 -4.11 -3.71 3.01
CA ALA A 89 -3.32 -3.29 4.16
C ALA A 89 -1.84 -3.07 3.81
N GLY A 90 -1.24 -3.98 3.04
CA GLY A 90 0.12 -3.83 2.53
C GLY A 90 0.28 -2.59 1.66
N GLY A 91 -0.66 -2.38 0.74
CA GLY A 91 -0.73 -1.19 -0.10
C GLY A 91 -0.81 0.10 0.73
N ARG A 92 -1.75 0.18 1.69
CA ARG A 92 -1.92 1.36 2.56
C ARG A 92 -0.65 1.71 3.32
N VAL A 93 0.00 0.69 3.90
CA VAL A 93 1.27 0.86 4.62
C VAL A 93 2.35 1.45 3.72
N LEU A 94 2.53 0.89 2.53
CA LEU A 94 3.59 1.32 1.62
C LEU A 94 3.32 2.70 1.02
N THR A 95 2.09 2.97 0.58
CA THR A 95 1.71 4.29 0.06
C THR A 95 1.91 5.39 1.10
N MET A 96 1.49 5.16 2.34
CA MET A 96 1.72 6.12 3.41
C MET A 96 3.21 6.37 3.67
N LEU A 97 4.04 5.31 3.70
CA LEU A 97 5.49 5.44 3.89
C LEU A 97 6.18 6.16 2.72
N ILE A 98 5.62 6.05 1.51
CA ILE A 98 6.04 6.83 0.34
C ILE A 98 5.68 8.31 0.55
N ASP A 99 4.47 8.60 1.02
CA ASP A 99 3.96 9.97 1.12
C ASP A 99 4.51 10.76 2.33
N LYS A 100 4.86 10.10 3.44
CA LYS A 100 5.12 10.79 4.73
C LYS A 100 6.53 10.64 5.31
N ASP A 101 7.19 9.50 5.15
CA ASP A 101 8.33 9.15 6.02
C ASP A 101 9.61 8.82 5.25
N VAL A 102 9.58 7.85 4.34
CA VAL A 102 10.81 7.19 3.82
C VAL A 102 10.70 6.65 2.38
N PRO A 103 10.34 7.49 1.39
CA PRO A 103 10.09 7.05 0.02
C PRO A 103 11.25 6.25 -0.60
N LEU A 104 12.50 6.66 -0.36
CA LEU A 104 13.69 5.98 -0.90
C LEU A 104 13.88 4.56 -0.33
N GLN A 105 13.51 4.31 0.92
CA GLN A 105 13.68 3.00 1.55
C GLN A 105 12.64 2.02 1.04
N VAL A 106 11.39 2.48 0.87
CA VAL A 106 10.31 1.70 0.22
C VAL A 106 10.73 1.30 -1.19
N ARG A 107 11.22 2.26 -1.99
CA ARG A 107 11.72 2.02 -3.35
C ARG A 107 12.85 1.00 -3.36
N ARG A 108 13.91 1.23 -2.57
CA ARG A 108 15.10 0.36 -2.50
C ARG A 108 14.74 -1.08 -2.12
N LEU A 109 13.75 -1.26 -1.25
CA LEU A 109 13.30 -2.57 -0.80
C LEU A 109 12.46 -3.28 -1.85
N LEU A 110 11.50 -2.59 -2.47
CA LEU A 110 10.63 -3.17 -3.49
C LEU A 110 11.39 -3.53 -4.77
N ILE A 111 12.34 -2.70 -5.23
CA ILE A 111 13.17 -3.02 -6.40
C ILE A 111 14.04 -4.27 -6.18
N ARG A 112 14.47 -4.52 -4.94
CA ARG A 112 15.23 -5.74 -4.58
C ARG A 112 14.33 -6.95 -4.24
N SER A 113 13.02 -6.75 -4.21
CA SER A 113 12.06 -7.82 -3.89
C SER A 113 11.85 -8.77 -5.08
N PRO A 114 11.25 -9.95 -4.86
CA PRO A 114 10.89 -10.84 -5.96
C PRO A 114 10.04 -10.11 -7.01
N ARG A 115 10.44 -10.22 -8.28
CA ARG A 115 9.79 -9.55 -9.42
C ARG A 115 8.27 -9.75 -9.46
N GLN A 116 7.80 -10.93 -9.03
CA GLN A 116 6.38 -11.28 -9.02
C GLN A 116 5.53 -10.32 -8.18
N ARG A 117 6.11 -9.70 -7.15
CA ARG A 117 5.42 -8.69 -6.35
C ARG A 117 5.10 -7.44 -7.16
N ILE A 118 6.06 -6.95 -7.94
CA ILE A 118 5.86 -5.79 -8.84
C ILE A 118 4.94 -6.19 -10.00
N GLN A 119 5.10 -7.39 -10.57
CA GLN A 119 4.19 -7.90 -11.61
C GLN A 119 2.74 -7.96 -11.11
N LYS A 120 2.52 -8.36 -9.86
CA LYS A 120 1.19 -8.40 -9.24
C LYS A 120 0.60 -7.00 -9.06
N LEU A 121 1.39 -6.04 -8.57
CA LEU A 121 0.99 -4.62 -8.50
C LEU A 121 0.60 -4.09 -9.89
N ILE A 122 1.41 -4.34 -10.92
CA ILE A 122 1.11 -3.95 -12.30
C ILE A 122 -0.19 -4.62 -12.78
N GLY A 123 -0.38 -5.90 -12.50
CA GLY A 123 -1.60 -6.63 -12.86
C GLY A 123 -2.86 -6.09 -12.16
N THR A 124 -2.73 -5.58 -10.93
CA THR A 124 -3.83 -4.90 -10.21
C THR A 124 -4.32 -3.65 -10.94
N LEU A 125 -3.47 -2.96 -11.71
CA LEU A 125 -3.88 -1.78 -12.49
C LEU A 125 -4.94 -2.10 -13.55
N ALA A 126 -5.01 -3.35 -14.00
CA ALA A 126 -5.99 -3.82 -14.98
C ALA A 126 -7.33 -4.23 -14.36
N TRP A 127 -7.47 -4.23 -13.04
CA TRP A 127 -8.73 -4.58 -12.37
C TRP A 127 -9.80 -3.53 -12.64
N ARG A 128 -11.07 -3.95 -12.56
CA ARG A 128 -12.23 -3.14 -13.01
C ARG A 128 -13.44 -3.17 -12.08
N SER A 129 -13.42 -4.00 -11.05
CA SER A 129 -14.54 -4.04 -10.12
C SER A 129 -14.59 -2.75 -9.32
N PRO A 130 -15.76 -2.14 -9.09
CA PRO A 130 -15.90 -1.03 -8.14
C PRO A 130 -15.39 -1.38 -6.74
N ALA A 131 -15.50 -2.65 -6.33
CA ALA A 131 -14.97 -3.13 -5.06
C ALA A 131 -13.43 -3.11 -4.98
N ASP A 132 -12.75 -3.05 -6.12
CA ASP A 132 -11.29 -3.09 -6.23
C ASP A 132 -10.65 -1.70 -6.34
N GLN A 133 -11.46 -0.63 -6.38
CA GLN A 133 -11.00 0.72 -6.69
C GLN A 133 -9.89 1.21 -5.75
N GLU A 134 -9.98 0.85 -4.48
CA GLU A 134 -8.94 1.15 -3.50
C GLU A 134 -7.62 0.46 -3.85
N MET A 135 -7.66 -0.83 -4.19
CA MET A 135 -6.48 -1.62 -4.53
C MET A 135 -5.85 -1.15 -5.85
N ILE A 136 -6.66 -0.76 -6.83
CA ILE A 136 -6.18 -0.16 -8.08
C ILE A 136 -5.41 1.13 -7.77
N TRP A 137 -5.97 2.02 -6.95
CA TRP A 137 -5.30 3.26 -6.57
C TRP A 137 -4.01 3.02 -5.78
N LEU A 138 -4.02 2.12 -4.80
CA LEU A 138 -2.82 1.78 -4.02
C LEU A 138 -1.72 1.21 -4.92
N ALA A 139 -2.07 0.32 -5.84
CA ALA A 139 -1.14 -0.23 -6.81
C ALA A 139 -0.60 0.86 -7.74
N ALA A 140 -1.46 1.74 -8.26
CA ALA A 140 -1.04 2.84 -9.13
C ALA A 140 -0.03 3.75 -8.43
N ARG A 141 -0.29 4.12 -7.18
CA ARG A 141 0.60 4.97 -6.38
C ARG A 141 1.96 4.33 -6.10
N ILE A 142 1.98 3.03 -5.81
CA ILE A 142 3.23 2.28 -5.59
C ILE A 142 3.98 2.12 -6.92
N VAL A 143 3.30 1.78 -8.02
CA VAL A 143 3.94 1.62 -9.34
C VAL A 143 4.48 2.96 -9.86
N GLU A 144 3.75 4.06 -9.69
CA GLU A 144 4.22 5.43 -9.97
C GLU A 144 5.55 5.71 -9.27
N HIS A 145 5.64 5.33 -7.98
CA HIS A 145 6.84 5.50 -7.18
C HIS A 145 8.01 4.61 -7.60
N LEU A 146 7.76 3.48 -8.27
CA LEU A 146 8.81 2.56 -8.72
C LEU A 146 9.19 2.78 -10.19
N ALA A 147 8.35 3.45 -10.97
CA ALA A 147 8.38 3.46 -12.43
C ALA A 147 9.74 3.81 -13.05
N SER A 148 10.47 4.79 -12.49
CA SER A 148 11.79 5.18 -13.00
C SER A 148 12.88 4.11 -12.85
N ASP A 149 12.66 3.11 -12.00
CA ASP A 149 13.58 1.98 -11.78
C ASP A 149 13.13 0.70 -12.50
N LEU A 150 12.01 0.74 -13.24
CA LEU A 150 11.47 -0.43 -13.94
C LEU A 150 11.98 -0.52 -15.37
N ASN A 151 12.25 -1.74 -15.82
CA ASN A 151 12.47 -2.06 -17.23
C ASN A 151 11.28 -2.89 -17.73
N LEU A 152 10.52 -2.34 -18.69
CA LEU A 152 9.30 -2.95 -19.22
C LEU A 152 9.54 -4.33 -19.83
N ALA A 153 10.74 -4.62 -20.34
CA ALA A 153 11.08 -5.94 -20.87
C ALA A 153 10.97 -7.06 -19.80
N HIS A 154 11.05 -6.72 -18.51
CA HIS A 154 10.91 -7.66 -17.42
C HIS A 154 9.45 -7.87 -16.95
N PHE A 155 8.52 -7.05 -17.43
CA PHE A 155 7.12 -7.02 -17.00
C PHE A 155 6.17 -7.10 -18.21
N PRO A 156 6.00 -8.29 -18.80
CA PRO A 156 5.09 -8.46 -19.93
C PRO A 156 3.66 -8.05 -19.52
N GLY A 157 2.93 -7.42 -20.44
CA GLY A 157 1.57 -6.93 -20.17
C GLY A 157 1.50 -5.60 -19.41
N ALA A 158 2.64 -5.02 -19.01
CA ALA A 158 2.64 -3.81 -18.18
C ALA A 158 2.02 -2.60 -18.88
N LEU A 159 2.34 -2.38 -20.16
CA LEU A 159 1.77 -1.27 -20.92
C LEU A 159 0.27 -1.41 -21.12
N GLU A 160 -0.24 -2.63 -21.31
CA GLU A 160 -1.67 -2.90 -21.38
C GLU A 160 -2.37 -2.57 -20.06
N CYS A 161 -1.77 -2.95 -18.92
CA CYS A 161 -2.29 -2.65 -17.59
C CYS A 161 -2.28 -1.13 -17.29
N ILE A 162 -1.21 -0.43 -17.67
CA ILE A 162 -1.07 1.03 -17.48
C ILE A 162 -2.00 1.81 -18.43
N SER A 163 -2.05 1.43 -19.70
CA SER A 163 -2.97 1.97 -20.72
C SER A 163 -4.43 1.85 -20.31
N SER A 164 -4.71 0.86 -19.46
CA SER A 164 -6.01 0.59 -18.88
C SER A 164 -6.46 1.70 -17.91
N LEU A 165 -5.54 2.39 -17.23
CA LEU A 165 -5.84 3.51 -16.33
C LEU A 165 -6.29 4.76 -17.10
N LEU A 166 -5.83 4.91 -18.34
CA LEU A 166 -6.12 6.07 -19.20
C LEU A 166 -7.46 5.96 -19.95
N ASN A 167 -8.26 4.92 -19.72
CA ASN A 167 -9.52 4.74 -20.41
C ASN A 167 -10.58 5.71 -19.85
N HIS A 168 -10.85 6.79 -20.57
CA HIS A 168 -11.82 7.86 -20.24
C HIS A 168 -13.23 7.40 -19.86
N LYS A 169 -13.64 6.17 -20.21
CA LYS A 169 -14.97 5.60 -19.86
C LYS A 169 -15.18 5.35 -18.36
N ILE A 170 -14.13 5.43 -17.54
CA ILE A 170 -14.22 5.20 -16.09
C ILE A 170 -14.68 6.47 -15.34
N LEU A 171 -14.52 7.65 -15.93
CA LEU A 171 -14.85 8.95 -15.31
C LEU A 171 -16.36 9.29 -15.30
N HIS A 172 -17.24 8.36 -15.69
CA HIS A 172 -18.68 8.62 -15.85
C HIS A 172 -19.59 7.47 -15.36
N LEU A 173 -19.16 6.65 -14.40
CA LEU A 173 -20.10 5.73 -13.75
C LEU A 173 -20.63 6.35 -12.45
N PRO A 174 -21.95 6.56 -12.30
CA PRO A 174 -22.51 6.97 -11.02
C PRO A 174 -22.30 5.81 -10.04
N PHE A 175 -21.41 6.02 -9.08
CA PHE A 175 -21.32 5.18 -7.90
C PHE A 175 -22.67 5.20 -7.18
N VAL A 176 -23.33 4.05 -7.04
CA VAL A 176 -24.50 3.87 -6.18
C VAL A 176 -23.98 3.45 -4.80
N PRO A 177 -24.11 4.28 -3.74
CA PRO A 177 -23.57 3.95 -2.42
C PRO A 177 -24.41 2.89 -1.70
N GLY A 178 -23.75 1.81 -1.30
CA GLY A 178 -24.16 0.97 -0.18
C GLY A 178 -23.37 1.36 1.07
N GLN A 179 -24.01 2.17 1.92
CA GLN A 179 -23.73 2.49 3.34
C GLN A 179 -22.29 2.37 3.86
N ARG A 180 -21.61 3.52 3.96
CA ARG A 180 -20.81 3.92 5.13
C ARG A 180 -21.17 5.37 5.45
N GLU A 181 -21.59 5.63 6.68
CA GLU A 181 -22.05 6.93 7.16
C GLU A 181 -20.88 7.77 7.69
N ASP A 182 -19.90 8.07 6.85
CA ASP A 182 -18.79 8.97 7.20
C ASP A 182 -17.82 9.16 6.02
N GLY A 183 -18.02 10.25 5.28
CA GLY A 183 -16.94 10.99 4.63
C GLY A 183 -16.49 10.52 3.25
N GLU A 184 -17.03 11.19 2.23
CA GLU A 184 -16.36 11.51 0.96
C GLU A 184 -15.72 10.30 0.24
N GLY A 185 -16.53 9.65 -0.61
CA GLY A 185 -16.00 8.75 -1.62
C GLY A 185 -15.10 9.54 -2.56
N ILE A 186 -13.80 9.54 -2.28
CA ILE A 186 -12.81 10.14 -3.18
C ILE A 186 -12.87 9.33 -4.46
N ASP A 187 -13.45 9.92 -5.51
CA ASP A 187 -13.19 9.49 -6.88
C ASP A 187 -11.70 9.73 -7.13
N LYS A 188 -10.89 8.72 -6.82
CA LYS A 188 -9.45 8.83 -6.95
C LYS A 188 -9.12 8.71 -8.43
N ASP A 189 -8.98 9.87 -9.08
CA ASP A 189 -8.59 9.94 -10.47
C ASP A 189 -7.34 9.08 -10.74
N LEU A 190 -7.50 8.09 -11.61
CA LEU A 190 -6.45 7.16 -12.03
C LEU A 190 -5.71 7.65 -13.28
N LEU A 191 -6.23 8.68 -13.95
CA LEU A 191 -5.62 9.27 -15.13
C LEU A 191 -4.25 9.84 -14.80
N LEU A 192 -4.18 10.72 -13.79
CA LEU A 192 -2.93 11.37 -13.38
C LEU A 192 -1.85 10.37 -12.92
N PRO A 193 -2.13 9.40 -12.03
CA PRO A 193 -1.16 8.33 -11.72
C PRO A 193 -0.75 7.54 -12.98
N GLY A 194 -1.68 7.22 -13.88
CA GLY A 194 -1.39 6.54 -15.13
C GLY A 194 -0.41 7.30 -16.02
N LEU A 195 -0.60 8.62 -16.17
CA LEU A 195 0.30 9.49 -16.94
C LEU A 195 1.68 9.60 -16.30
N ARG A 196 1.76 9.78 -14.97
CA ARG A 196 3.04 9.86 -14.24
C ARG A 196 3.83 8.55 -14.28
N ILE A 197 3.14 7.40 -14.27
CA ILE A 197 3.81 6.10 -14.47
C ILE A 197 4.49 6.09 -15.85
N LEU A 198 3.79 6.50 -16.91
CA LEU A 198 4.35 6.51 -18.27
C LEU A 198 5.50 7.52 -18.41
N GLU A 199 5.36 8.71 -17.83
CA GLU A 199 6.41 9.72 -17.77
C GLU A 199 7.67 9.16 -17.08
N ASN A 200 7.52 8.58 -15.89
CA ASN A 200 8.63 8.00 -15.13
C ASN A 200 9.29 6.83 -15.85
N LEU A 201 8.51 5.99 -16.55
CA LEU A 201 9.04 4.90 -17.38
C LEU A 201 9.84 5.42 -18.59
N ALA A 202 9.37 6.51 -19.21
CA ALA A 202 9.97 7.09 -20.42
C ALA A 202 11.34 7.75 -20.20
N HIS A 203 11.78 7.92 -18.95
CA HIS A 203 13.14 8.36 -18.64
C HIS A 203 14.20 7.35 -19.13
N ASP A 204 13.84 6.07 -19.30
CA ASP A 204 14.66 5.07 -19.98
C ASP A 204 14.34 5.03 -21.48
N THR A 205 15.36 5.09 -22.33
CA THR A 205 15.19 5.15 -23.80
C THR A 205 14.56 3.89 -24.39
N THR A 206 14.82 2.72 -23.79
CA THR A 206 14.24 1.45 -24.24
C THR A 206 12.76 1.41 -23.91
N ASN A 207 12.40 1.77 -22.68
CA ASN A 207 11.01 1.92 -22.26
C ASN A 207 10.27 2.97 -23.10
N CYS A 208 10.88 4.12 -23.36
CA CYS A 208 10.29 5.18 -24.20
C CYS A 208 9.96 4.65 -25.60
N THR A 209 10.85 3.87 -26.19
CA THR A 209 10.63 3.24 -27.50
C THR A 209 9.46 2.25 -27.45
N LEU A 210 9.33 1.46 -26.38
CA LEU A 210 8.19 0.54 -26.19
C LEU A 210 6.87 1.29 -26.01
N ILE A 211 6.87 2.38 -25.25
CA ILE A 211 5.69 3.24 -25.05
C ILE A 211 5.24 3.84 -26.38
N TYR A 212 6.17 4.42 -27.16
CA TYR A 212 5.90 5.01 -28.47
C TYR A 212 5.29 4.00 -29.45
N ASN A 213 5.83 2.79 -29.49
CA ASN A 213 5.37 1.72 -30.38
C ASN A 213 4.08 1.02 -29.91
N SER A 214 3.58 1.33 -28.71
CA SER A 214 2.38 0.70 -28.17
C SER A 214 1.11 1.22 -28.88
N LYS A 215 0.42 0.31 -29.54
CA LYS A 215 -0.75 0.63 -30.38
C LYS A 215 -1.85 1.33 -29.56
N GLY A 216 -2.19 2.55 -29.97
CA GLY A 216 -3.28 3.33 -29.38
C GLY A 216 -2.99 3.92 -27.99
N LEU A 217 -1.78 3.74 -27.45
CA LEU A 217 -1.40 4.34 -26.17
C LEU A 217 -1.21 5.86 -26.30
N LEU A 218 -0.49 6.31 -27.34
CA LEU A 218 -0.30 7.75 -27.61
C LEU A 218 -1.63 8.48 -27.75
N SER A 219 -2.61 7.91 -28.46
CA SER A 219 -3.94 8.52 -28.59
C SER A 219 -4.67 8.69 -27.25
N LYS A 220 -4.43 7.79 -26.27
CA LYS A 220 -5.00 7.94 -24.92
C LYS A 220 -4.27 8.99 -24.10
N ILE A 221 -2.96 9.10 -24.25
CA ILE A 221 -2.13 10.11 -23.57
C ILE A 221 -2.55 11.52 -23.98
N VAL A 222 -2.81 11.75 -25.28
CA VAL A 222 -3.16 13.08 -25.80
C VAL A 222 -4.65 13.41 -25.71
N ALA A 223 -5.52 12.43 -25.45
CA ALA A 223 -6.97 12.63 -25.42
C ALA A 223 -7.42 13.70 -24.42
N PRO A 224 -6.92 13.76 -23.17
CA PRO A 224 -7.31 14.80 -22.20
C PRO A 224 -6.90 16.22 -22.61
N VAL A 225 -5.84 16.37 -23.42
CA VAL A 225 -5.41 17.68 -23.95
C VAL A 225 -6.23 18.07 -25.19
N SER A 226 -6.83 17.09 -25.85
CA SER A 226 -7.62 17.27 -27.07
C SER A 226 -9.12 17.45 -26.79
N SER A 227 -9.57 17.29 -25.54
CA SER A 227 -10.96 17.50 -25.15
C SER A 227 -11.24 19.00 -24.99
N ASN A 228 -12.41 19.43 -25.45
CA ASN A 228 -12.82 20.83 -25.40
C ASN A 228 -12.99 21.37 -23.95
N GLU A 229 -13.00 20.53 -22.92
CA GLU A 229 -13.05 20.96 -21.51
C GLU A 229 -11.84 21.82 -21.11
N PHE A 230 -10.63 21.48 -21.58
CA PHE A 230 -9.43 22.28 -21.32
C PHE A 230 -9.47 23.65 -22.01
N VAL A 231 -10.21 23.77 -23.12
CA VAL A 231 -10.38 25.02 -23.87
C VAL A 231 -11.39 25.96 -23.20
N GLU A 232 -12.34 25.43 -22.43
CA GLU A 232 -13.31 26.22 -21.67
C GLU A 232 -12.74 26.74 -20.34
N ASP A 233 -11.89 25.98 -19.65
CA ASP A 233 -11.20 26.41 -18.42
C ASP A 233 -10.21 27.57 -18.65
N ILE A 234 -9.58 27.63 -19.83
CA ILE A 234 -8.71 28.76 -20.21
C ILE A 234 -9.54 30.01 -20.52
N LYS A 235 -10.76 29.86 -21.05
CA LYS A 235 -11.64 31.01 -21.35
C LYS A 235 -12.33 31.58 -20.11
N SER A 236 -12.53 30.79 -19.06
CA SER A 236 -13.18 31.22 -17.82
C SER A 236 -12.22 31.91 -16.83
N SER A 237 -10.91 31.78 -17.02
CA SER A 237 -9.87 32.42 -16.19
C SER A 237 -9.45 33.82 -16.68
N ASP A 238 -9.94 34.25 -17.84
CA ASP A 238 -9.75 35.59 -18.41
C ASP A 238 -10.98 36.53 -18.21
N ASN A 239 -11.94 36.16 -17.35
CA ASN A 239 -13.12 36.95 -16.97
C ASN A 239 -13.17 37.20 -15.45
#